data_AF-G4VNU0-F1
#
_entry.id   AF-G4VNU0-F1
#
_cell.length_a   1.000
_cell.length_b   1.000
_cell.length_c   1.000
_cell.angle_alpha   90.00
_cell.angle_beta   90.00
_cell.angle_gamma   90.00
#
_symmetry.space_group_name_H-M   'P 1'
#
loop_
_entity.id
_entity.type
_entity.pdbx_description
1 polymer ?
#
loop_
_entity_poly.entity_id
_entity_poly.type
_entity_poly.pdbx_seq_one_letter_code
_entity_poly.pdbx_strand_id
1 'polypeptide(L)'
;MTLDDDKSRLRAYINERLSRSGEKEKLKDLLRTRLSECGWSEELKSHCRDVIRERGIENLTVDDLVAEITPVGRRMVPDTVKQELLDEIRSFLSKETDIL
;
A
#
# COMPACT_ATOMS: atom_id res chain seq x y z
N MET A 1 12.80 -1.37 -28.15
CA MET A 1 11.87 -1.55 -27.02
C MET A 1 12.57 -2.46 -26.04
N THR A 2 12.87 -1.95 -24.85
CA THR A 2 13.55 -2.70 -23.80
C THR A 2 12.55 -3.57 -23.04
N LEU A 3 13.04 -4.60 -22.36
CA LEU A 3 12.21 -5.40 -21.45
C LEU A 3 11.52 -4.54 -20.36
N ASP A 4 12.17 -3.45 -19.96
CA ASP A 4 11.64 -2.52 -18.96
C ASP A 4 10.51 -1.64 -19.52
N ASP A 5 10.55 -1.31 -20.82
CA ASP A 5 9.45 -0.63 -21.50
C ASP A 5 8.19 -1.51 -21.51
N ASP A 6 8.34 -2.80 -21.83
CA ASP A 6 7.22 -3.75 -21.87
C ASP A 6 6.59 -3.97 -20.50
N LYS A 7 7.42 -4.13 -19.45
CA LYS A 7 6.94 -4.20 -18.06
C LYS A 7 6.20 -2.94 -17.65
N SER A 8 6.70 -1.77 -18.04
CA SER A 8 6.08 -0.48 -17.70
C SER A 8 4.73 -0.31 -18.39
N ARG A 9 4.62 -0.69 -19.68
CA ARG A 9 3.36 -0.68 -20.43
C ARG A 9 2.34 -1.66 -19.83
N LEU A 10 2.76 -2.87 -19.49
CA LEU A 10 1.89 -3.84 -18.83
C LEU A 10 1.38 -3.34 -17.47
N ARG A 11 2.27 -2.74 -16.65
CA ARG A 11 1.87 -2.12 -15.38
C ARG A 11 0.88 -0.99 -15.58
N ALA A 12 1.08 -0.13 -16.57
CA ALA A 12 0.15 0.96 -16.88
C ALA A 12 -1.23 0.42 -17.29
N TYR A 13 -1.26 -0.59 -18.16
CA TYR A 13 -2.49 -1.27 -18.58
C TYR A 13 -3.25 -1.88 -17.39
N ILE A 14 -2.58 -2.65 -16.54
CA ILE A 14 -3.20 -3.25 -15.34
C ILE A 14 -3.76 -2.17 -14.41
N ASN A 15 -3.00 -1.10 -14.16
CA ASN A 15 -3.44 0.01 -13.29
C ASN A 15 -4.67 0.73 -13.86
N GLU A 16 -4.74 0.91 -15.18
CA GLU A 16 -5.90 1.50 -15.85
C GLU A 16 -7.14 0.62 -15.69
N ARG A 17 -7.02 -0.70 -15.93
CA ARG A 17 -8.13 -1.65 -15.78
C ARG A 17 -8.67 -1.66 -14.34
N LEU A 18 -7.78 -1.81 -13.35
CA LEU A 18 -8.13 -1.76 -11.93
C LEU A 18 -8.83 -0.44 -11.55
N SER A 19 -8.39 0.68 -12.12
CA SER A 19 -8.99 1.99 -11.82
C SER A 19 -10.37 2.15 -12.46
N ARG A 20 -10.54 1.74 -13.72
CA ARG A 20 -11.82 1.85 -14.45
C ARG A 20 -12.90 0.92 -13.93
N SER A 21 -12.53 -0.29 -13.47
CA SER A 21 -13.48 -1.25 -12.90
C SER A 21 -13.91 -0.93 -11.46
N GLY A 22 -13.24 0.03 -10.80
CA GLY A 22 -13.42 0.31 -9.37
C GLY A 22 -12.71 -0.69 -8.45
N GLU A 23 -12.05 -1.72 -8.99
CA GLU A 23 -11.35 -2.74 -8.21
C GLU A 23 -10.20 -2.14 -7.39
N LYS A 24 -9.56 -1.09 -7.90
CA LYS A 24 -8.53 -0.36 -7.17
C LYS A 24 -9.03 0.20 -5.84
N GLU A 25 -10.27 0.65 -5.76
CA GLU A 25 -10.83 1.17 -4.50
C GLU A 25 -11.16 0.04 -3.53
N LYS A 26 -11.70 -1.09 -4.02
CA LYS A 26 -11.91 -2.30 -3.21
C LYS A 26 -10.60 -2.82 -2.61
N LEU A 27 -9.51 -2.83 -3.39
CA LEU A 27 -8.18 -3.22 -2.92
C LEU A 27 -7.64 -2.27 -1.84
N LYS A 28 -7.89 -0.96 -1.95
CA LYS A 28 -7.50 -0.01 -0.90
C LYS A 28 -8.31 -0.22 0.38
N ASP A 29 -9.60 -0.49 0.27
CA ASP A 29 -10.47 -0.75 1.42
C ASP A 29 -10.10 -2.05 2.12
N LEU A 30 -9.79 -3.10 1.36
CA LEU A 30 -9.23 -4.35 1.88
C LEU A 30 -7.92 -4.09 2.61
N LEU A 31 -6.96 -3.41 1.98
CA LEU A 31 -5.69 -3.05 2.61
C LEU A 31 -5.91 -2.28 3.92
N ARG A 32 -6.76 -1.25 3.91
CA ARG A 32 -7.06 -0.45 5.11
C ARG A 32 -7.63 -1.31 6.23
N THR A 33 -8.54 -2.23 5.89
CA THR A 33 -9.16 -3.16 6.85
C THR A 33 -8.11 -4.08 7.46
N ARG A 34 -7.29 -4.75 6.64
CA ARG A 34 -6.25 -5.67 7.12
C ARG A 34 -5.17 -4.99 7.97
N LEU A 35 -4.75 -3.78 7.59
CA LEU A 35 -3.81 -2.99 8.40
C LEU A 35 -4.42 -2.55 9.74
N SER A 36 -5.73 -2.31 9.79
CA SER A 36 -6.42 -2.04 11.06
C SER A 36 -6.50 -3.31 11.93
N GLU A 37 -6.91 -4.44 11.35
CA GLU A 37 -7.10 -5.71 12.05
C GLU A 37 -5.80 -6.29 12.61
N CYS A 38 -4.68 -6.16 11.89
CA CYS A 38 -3.38 -6.62 12.37
C CYS A 38 -2.69 -5.65 13.33
N GLY A 39 -3.31 -4.51 13.65
CA GLY A 39 -2.77 -3.52 14.59
C GLY A 39 -1.74 -2.55 14.00
N TRP A 40 -1.43 -2.64 12.70
CA TRP A 40 -0.43 -1.80 12.03
C TRP A 40 -0.69 -0.30 12.25
N SER A 41 -1.96 0.14 12.18
CA SER A 41 -2.28 1.56 12.37
C SER A 41 -1.94 2.07 13.77
N GLU A 42 -2.20 1.26 14.80
CA GLU A 42 -1.99 1.66 16.19
C GLU A 42 -0.51 1.58 16.60
N GLU A 43 0.21 0.58 16.09
CA GLU A 43 1.65 0.47 16.28
C GLU A 43 2.39 1.63 15.57
N LEU A 44 2.01 1.98 14.33
CA LEU A 44 2.61 3.11 13.63
C LEU A 44 2.31 4.44 14.33
N LYS A 45 1.08 4.66 14.82
CA LYS A 45 0.73 5.83 15.64
C LYS A 45 1.54 5.86 16.94
N SER A 46 1.83 4.71 17.56
CA SER A 46 2.69 4.66 18.75
C SER A 46 4.09 5.13 18.42
N HIS A 47 4.67 4.62 17.33
CA HIS A 47 5.97 5.06 16.88
C HIS A 47 6.01 6.57 16.57
N CYS A 48 4.95 7.12 15.96
CA CYS A 48 4.82 8.57 15.77
C CYS A 48 4.89 9.34 17.09
N ARG A 49 4.18 8.88 18.13
CA ARG A 49 4.19 9.52 19.45
C ARG A 49 5.57 9.45 20.11
N ASP A 50 6.30 8.37 19.93
CA ASP A 50 7.64 8.21 20.47
C ASP A 50 8.62 9.18 19.79
N VAL A 51 8.58 9.29 18.46
CA VAL A 51 9.35 10.29 17.70
C VAL A 51 9.06 11.73 18.16
N ILE A 52 7.78 12.08 18.31
CA ILE A 52 7.38 13.42 18.79
C ILE A 52 7.87 13.65 20.23
N ARG A 53 7.85 12.63 21.09
CA ARG A 53 8.35 12.73 22.47
C ARG A 53 9.86 12.94 22.51
N GLU A 54 10.61 12.24 21.65
CA GLU A 54 12.07 12.31 21.61
C GLU A 54 12.60 13.62 21.03
N ARG A 55 11.97 14.14 19.96
CA ARG A 55 12.43 15.36 19.27
C ARG A 55 11.78 16.63 19.80
N GLY A 56 10.60 16.52 20.41
CA GLY A 56 9.75 17.64 20.78
C GLY A 56 8.94 18.15 19.60
N ILE A 57 7.65 18.43 19.85
CA ILE A 57 6.69 18.85 18.82
C ILE A 57 7.09 20.16 18.11
N GLU A 58 7.81 21.05 18.79
CA GLU A 58 8.27 22.33 18.24
C GLU A 58 9.43 22.16 17.23
N ASN A 59 10.13 21.02 17.24
CA ASN A 59 11.29 20.74 16.40
C ASN A 59 10.95 19.80 15.23
N LEU A 60 9.68 19.53 14.97
CA LEU A 60 9.25 18.53 13.99
C LEU A 60 8.14 19.06 13.08
N THR A 61 8.38 19.05 11.78
CA THR A 61 7.31 19.27 10.80
C THR A 61 6.58 17.95 10.48
N VAL A 62 5.40 18.05 9.85
CA VAL A 62 4.70 16.85 9.36
C VAL A 62 5.55 16.08 8.35
N ASP A 63 6.30 16.79 7.49
CA ASP A 63 7.16 16.16 6.49
C ASP A 63 8.34 15.42 7.13
N ASP A 64 8.95 15.98 8.18
CA ASP A 64 10.00 15.31 8.96
C ASP A 64 9.47 14.03 9.61
N LEU A 65 8.28 14.12 10.23
CA LEU A 65 7.62 12.97 10.85
C LEU A 65 7.31 11.89 9.79
N VAL A 66 6.72 12.27 8.66
CA VAL A 66 6.42 11.34 7.55
C VAL A 66 7.70 10.67 7.04
N ALA A 67 8.79 11.43 6.86
CA ALA A 67 10.07 10.90 6.40
C ALA A 67 10.63 9.85 7.38
N GLU A 68 10.49 10.08 8.68
CA GLU A 68 10.97 9.19 9.74
C GLU A 68 10.11 7.92 9.89
N ILE A 69 8.79 8.05 9.88
CA ILE A 69 7.87 6.92 10.13
C ILE A 69 7.61 6.07 8.89
N THR A 70 7.74 6.62 7.67
CA THR A 70 7.40 5.90 6.43
C THR A 70 8.20 4.61 6.26
N PRO A 71 9.53 4.57 6.46
CA PRO A 71 10.29 3.32 6.39
C PRO A 71 9.83 2.28 7.41
N VAL A 72 9.43 2.71 8.61
CA VAL A 72 8.91 1.85 9.69
C VAL A 72 7.56 1.27 9.29
N GLY A 73 6.62 2.13 8.90
CA GLY A 73 5.30 1.72 8.42
C GLY A 73 5.38 0.75 7.24
N ARG A 74 6.28 0.95 6.28
CA ARG A 74 6.48 0.02 5.14
C ARG A 74 7.00 -1.35 5.58
N ARG A 75 7.92 -1.41 6.55
CA ARG A 75 8.47 -2.67 7.06
C ARG A 75 7.47 -3.47 7.88
N MET A 76 6.59 -2.78 8.61
CA MET A 76 5.60 -3.41 9.48
C MET A 76 4.44 -4.09 8.73
N VAL A 77 4.25 -3.83 7.43
CA VAL A 77 3.18 -4.46 6.66
C VAL A 77 3.44 -5.97 6.57
N PRO A 78 2.57 -6.83 7.15
CA PRO A 78 2.77 -8.27 7.11
C PRO A 78 2.75 -8.81 5.67
N ASP A 79 3.58 -9.81 5.39
CA ASP A 79 3.63 -10.42 4.06
C ASP A 79 2.33 -11.14 3.69
N THR A 80 1.56 -11.61 4.69
CA THR A 80 0.21 -12.16 4.49
C THR A 80 -0.75 -11.14 3.88
N VAL A 81 -0.69 -9.88 4.30
CA VAL A 81 -1.52 -8.79 3.74
C VAL A 81 -1.11 -8.47 2.30
N LYS A 82 0.20 -8.45 2.03
CA LYS A 82 0.72 -8.24 0.65
C LYS A 82 0.30 -9.39 -0.27
N GLN A 83 0.35 -10.62 0.23
CA GLN A 83 -0.01 -11.82 -0.51
C GLN A 83 -1.51 -11.84 -0.83
N GLU A 84 -2.37 -11.52 0.15
CA GLU A 84 -3.82 -11.42 -0.08
C GLU A 84 -4.16 -10.41 -1.17
N LEU A 85 -3.57 -9.21 -1.14
CA LEU A 85 -3.76 -8.21 -2.19
C LEU A 85 -3.26 -8.66 -3.56
N LEU A 86 -2.14 -9.38 -3.60
CA LEU A 86 -1.61 -9.92 -4.86
C LEU A 86 -2.55 -10.97 -5.44
N ASP A 87 -3.13 -11.81 -4.60
CA ASP A 87 -4.08 -12.85 -5.01
C ASP A 87 -5.40 -12.24 -5.50
N GLU A 88 -5.90 -11.17 -4.87
CA GLU A 88 -7.05 -10.41 -5.37
C GLU A 88 -6.76 -9.75 -6.73
N ILE A 89 -5.57 -9.15 -6.92
CA ILE A 89 -5.16 -8.59 -8.22
C ILE A 89 -5.11 -9.70 -9.30
N ARG A 90 -4.55 -10.87 -8.97
CA ARG A 90 -4.50 -12.01 -9.90
C ARG A 90 -5.90 -12.53 -10.26
N SER A 91 -6.78 -12.66 -9.26
CA SER A 91 -8.18 -13.07 -9.41
C SER A 91 -8.97 -12.10 -10.30
N PHE A 92 -8.74 -10.79 -10.14
CA PHE A 92 -9.34 -9.78 -11.02
C PHE A 92 -8.85 -9.95 -12.47
N LEU A 93 -7.53 -10.05 -12.67
CA LEU A 93 -6.94 -10.14 -14.01
C LEU A 93 -7.30 -11.43 -14.73
N SER A 94 -7.42 -12.56 -14.02
CA SER A 94 -7.88 -13.82 -14.62
C SER A 94 -9.32 -13.69 -15.12
N LYS A 95 -10.22 -13.16 -14.28
CA LYS A 95 -11.63 -12.95 -14.65
C LYS A 95 -11.80 -12.01 -15.84
N GLU A 96 -10.98 -10.96 -15.94
CA GLU A 96 -11.04 -10.06 -17.09
C GLU A 96 -10.48 -10.66 -18.38
N THR A 97 -9.48 -11.54 -18.26
CA THR A 97 -8.93 -12.25 -19.42
C THR A 97 -9.89 -13.31 -19.93
N ASP A 98 -10.64 -13.96 -19.04
CA ASP A 98 -11.69 -14.93 -19.40
C ASP A 98 -12.92 -14.28 -20.07
N ILE A 99 -13.02 -12.94 -20.08
CA ILE A 99 -14.08 -12.16 -20.74
C ILE A 99 -13.68 -11.72 -22.17
N LEU A 100 -12.43 -11.99 -22.59
CA LEU A 100 -11.91 -11.73 -23.95
C LEU A 100 -11.75 -13.02 -24.76
#